data_AF-A0A3N5SUU9-F1
#
_entry.id   AF-A0A3N5SUU9-F1
#
_cell.length_a   1.000
_cell.length_b   1.000
_cell.length_c   1.000
_cell.angle_alpha   90.00
_cell.angle_beta   90.00
_cell.angle_gamma   90.00
#
_symmetry.space_group_name_H-M   'P 1'
#
loop_
_entity.id
_entity.type
_entity.pdbx_description
1 polymer ?
#
loop_
_entity_poly.entity_id
_entity_poly.type
_entity_poly.pdbx_seq_one_letter_code
_entity_poly.pdbx_strand_id
1 'polypeptide(L)'
;MPWSAAPTNGGAGTGLVAPLLAAVVVMWAFVTFPPAVAELNADASLNAVLHYAAEHDFQFGSELVSTYGPLGFLIFPHYSAHALGLRMVTDVLVCFAVAAGLCLVAWRLRWVWRVLLVGVFLWTTANVWLRTDLVLQMGLFCWGLLSLVERGRQVEVSALVYSLFAAFCGLAKVSFLFMGAAGLALLVLSLVLNGRRRLALVVVGVFWAAFFCGWIAAGQQIDNAGPFIQRGLSVALSYNAALGVEGLQSVRPAGFASAVLALGVVILRCWGAGDPGQEQKRLLWHRLLLFAWSFLFAFTIWKHGFVRGDTWHVGFFLAFVPLLMFALESVPTPNRLLGFWARVVSMTTAALPLLALQVFIFPPLPGSFIEPGALFRSNLQRMVKPGEYARVAARFLHANQRASQLPRFRQIVGSGAVDVFGQHQAYALYN
;
A
#
# COMPACT_ATOMS: atom_id res chain seq x y z
N MET A 1 36.15 3.26 22.72
CA MET A 1 35.49 1.98 23.05
C MET A 1 35.22 1.21 21.76
N PRO A 2 35.85 0.05 21.54
CA PRO A 2 35.63 -0.73 20.34
C PRO A 2 34.29 -1.45 20.44
N TRP A 3 33.36 -1.11 19.55
CA TRP A 3 32.08 -1.78 19.40
C TRP A 3 32.35 -3.20 18.89
N SER A 4 32.44 -4.16 19.80
CA SER A 4 32.39 -5.58 19.45
C SER A 4 31.13 -5.81 18.62
N ALA A 5 31.29 -6.42 17.45
CA ALA A 5 30.14 -6.89 16.69
C ALA A 5 29.36 -7.81 17.62
N ALA A 6 28.13 -7.42 17.95
CA ALA A 6 27.18 -8.36 18.51
C ALA A 6 27.22 -9.58 17.58
N PRO A 7 27.43 -10.80 18.11
CA PRO A 7 27.33 -11.98 17.29
C PRO A 7 26.00 -11.86 16.55
N THR A 8 26.04 -12.05 15.24
CA THR A 8 24.84 -12.47 14.52
C THR A 8 24.44 -13.74 15.22
N ASN A 9 23.54 -13.62 16.20
CA ASN A 9 22.80 -14.74 16.73
C ASN A 9 22.05 -15.29 15.52
N GLY A 10 22.70 -16.18 14.78
CA GLY A 10 22.10 -17.26 14.03
C GLY A 10 21.41 -18.24 14.98
N GLY A 11 20.78 -17.70 16.03
CA GLY A 11 19.86 -18.40 16.88
C GLY A 11 18.62 -18.65 16.04
N ALA A 12 18.55 -19.87 15.54
CA ALA A 12 17.31 -20.55 15.25
C ALA A 12 16.23 -20.10 16.24
N GLY A 13 15.17 -19.46 15.73
CA GLY A 13 13.94 -19.24 16.48
C GLY A 13 13.88 -17.96 17.32
N THR A 14 14.10 -16.78 16.74
CA THR A 14 13.24 -15.65 17.17
C THR A 14 11.82 -16.05 16.82
N GLY A 15 11.09 -16.57 17.82
CA GLY A 15 9.78 -17.17 17.61
C GLY A 15 8.85 -16.22 16.85
N LEU A 16 8.21 -16.73 15.79
CA LEU A 16 7.23 -15.98 14.98
C LEU A 16 6.11 -15.37 15.82
N VAL A 17 5.89 -15.90 17.02
CA VAL A 17 4.87 -15.45 17.97
C VAL A 17 5.04 -13.96 18.31
N ALA A 18 6.23 -13.51 18.71
CA ALA A 18 6.43 -12.13 19.14
C ALA A 18 6.13 -11.07 18.04
N PRO A 19 6.67 -11.17 16.81
CA PRO A 19 6.34 -10.23 15.75
C PRO A 19 4.87 -10.33 15.31
N LEU A 20 4.24 -11.50 15.36
CA LEU A 20 2.81 -11.65 15.02
C LEU A 20 1.89 -11.06 16.09
N LEU A 21 2.21 -11.20 17.38
CA LEU A 21 1.49 -10.52 18.46
C LEU A 21 1.65 -9.00 18.34
N ALA A 22 2.87 -8.52 18.04
CA ALA A 22 3.10 -7.11 17.77
C ALA A 22 2.29 -6.63 16.56
N ALA A 23 2.18 -7.44 15.49
CA ALA A 23 1.39 -7.12 14.32
C ALA A 23 -0.10 -6.92 14.65
N VAL A 24 -0.67 -7.71 15.56
CA VAL A 24 -2.05 -7.49 16.05
C VAL A 24 -2.19 -6.11 16.68
N VAL A 25 -1.25 -5.72 17.55
CA VAL A 25 -1.28 -4.40 18.22
C VAL A 25 -1.07 -3.26 17.22
N VAL A 26 -0.09 -3.39 16.33
CA VAL A 26 0.25 -2.38 15.31
C VAL A 26 -0.92 -2.20 14.34
N MET A 27 -1.58 -3.28 13.90
CA MET A 27 -2.76 -3.24 13.04
C MET A 27 -3.84 -2.32 13.58
N TRP A 28 -4.13 -2.37 14.88
CA TRP A 28 -5.18 -1.55 15.50
C TRP A 28 -4.95 -0.04 15.38
N ALA A 29 -3.70 0.40 15.27
CA ALA A 29 -3.37 1.80 15.15
C ALA A 29 -3.61 2.38 13.75
N PHE A 30 -3.75 1.54 12.70
CA PHE A 30 -3.94 2.02 11.32
C PHE A 30 -5.07 1.34 10.54
N VAL A 31 -5.72 0.31 11.08
CA VAL A 31 -6.95 -0.25 10.49
C VAL A 31 -7.95 0.88 10.22
N THR A 32 -8.59 0.88 9.06
CA THR A 32 -9.41 2.01 8.63
C THR A 32 -10.86 1.57 8.53
N PHE A 33 -11.64 1.79 9.58
CA PHE A 33 -13.09 1.68 9.44
C PHE A 33 -13.62 2.91 8.71
N PRO A 34 -14.28 2.73 7.56
CA PRO A 34 -14.56 3.82 6.64
C PRO A 34 -15.48 4.86 7.29
N PRO A 35 -15.09 6.15 7.37
CA PRO A 35 -16.02 7.19 7.79
C PRO A 35 -17.18 7.33 6.81
N ALA A 36 -18.33 7.79 7.31
CA ALA A 36 -19.35 8.36 6.44
C ALA A 36 -18.81 9.63 5.79
N VAL A 37 -19.07 9.77 4.50
CA VAL A 37 -18.68 10.95 3.73
C VAL A 37 -19.47 12.16 4.25
N ALA A 38 -18.84 13.34 4.34
CA ALA A 38 -19.54 14.59 4.62
C ALA A 38 -19.89 15.37 3.34
N GLU A 39 -19.11 15.19 2.26
CA GLU A 39 -19.23 15.95 1.02
C GLU A 39 -19.13 15.06 -0.22
N LEU A 40 -19.96 15.30 -1.24
CA LEU A 40 -19.95 14.56 -2.51
C LEU A 40 -18.90 15.09 -3.51
N ASN A 41 -17.65 15.10 -3.06
CA ASN A 41 -16.51 15.43 -3.92
C ASN A 41 -16.19 14.29 -4.92
N ALA A 42 -15.10 14.44 -5.68
CA ALA A 42 -14.69 13.47 -6.69
C ALA A 42 -14.43 12.07 -6.11
N ASP A 43 -13.77 11.98 -4.95
CA ASP A 43 -13.45 10.70 -4.31
C ASP A 43 -14.72 10.02 -3.77
N ALA A 44 -15.63 10.77 -3.16
CA ALA A 44 -16.94 10.27 -2.76
C ALA A 44 -17.76 9.76 -3.95
N SER A 45 -17.65 10.42 -5.10
CA SER A 45 -18.34 10.00 -6.32
C SER A 45 -17.76 8.75 -6.93
N LEU A 46 -16.42 8.63 -6.96
CA LEU A 46 -15.75 7.40 -7.37
C LEU A 46 -16.12 6.24 -6.43
N ASN A 47 -16.19 6.47 -5.12
CA ASN A 47 -16.69 5.47 -4.18
C ASN A 47 -18.10 5.01 -4.50
N ALA A 48 -19.02 5.96 -4.74
CA ALA A 48 -20.40 5.65 -5.09
C ALA A 48 -20.49 4.80 -6.37
N VAL A 49 -19.72 5.13 -7.41
CA VAL A 49 -19.64 4.33 -8.65
C VAL A 49 -19.16 2.91 -8.38
N LEU A 50 -18.11 2.73 -7.57
CA LEU A 50 -17.59 1.39 -7.25
C LEU A 50 -18.58 0.55 -6.45
N HIS A 51 -19.31 1.16 -5.52
CA HIS A 51 -20.36 0.44 -4.78
C HIS A 51 -21.57 0.13 -5.66
N TYR A 52 -21.99 1.08 -6.50
CA TYR A 52 -23.08 0.86 -7.44
C TYR A 52 -22.75 -0.27 -8.42
N ALA A 53 -21.54 -0.29 -8.95
CA ALA A 53 -21.04 -1.35 -9.82
C ALA A 53 -21.06 -2.73 -9.15
N ALA A 54 -20.66 -2.80 -7.88
CA ALA A 54 -20.69 -4.04 -7.11
C ALA A 54 -22.13 -4.50 -6.78
N GLU A 55 -23.06 -3.57 -6.52
CA GLU A 55 -24.46 -3.87 -6.20
C GLU A 55 -25.27 -4.30 -7.44
N HIS A 56 -24.85 -3.88 -8.63
CA HIS A 56 -25.53 -4.17 -9.90
C HIS A 56 -24.74 -5.12 -10.82
N ASP A 57 -23.75 -5.83 -10.28
CA ASP A 57 -22.94 -6.84 -10.99
C ASP A 57 -22.28 -6.35 -12.30
N PHE A 58 -21.86 -5.07 -12.32
CA PHE A 58 -21.22 -4.46 -13.48
C PHE A 58 -19.94 -5.20 -13.86
N GLN A 59 -19.73 -5.35 -15.16
CA GLN A 59 -18.57 -6.02 -15.73
C GLN A 59 -17.41 -5.05 -15.95
N PHE A 60 -16.37 -5.19 -15.14
CA PHE A 60 -15.13 -4.43 -15.25
C PHE A 60 -14.41 -4.78 -16.54
N GLY A 61 -14.03 -3.73 -17.29
CA GLY A 61 -13.35 -3.87 -18.57
C GLY A 61 -14.29 -3.82 -19.77
N SER A 62 -15.59 -4.11 -19.65
CA SER A 62 -16.56 -3.97 -20.74
C SER A 62 -17.54 -2.83 -20.46
N GLU A 63 -18.18 -2.84 -19.30
CA GLU A 63 -19.19 -1.87 -18.85
C GLU A 63 -18.59 -0.76 -17.99
N LEU A 64 -17.63 -1.10 -17.11
CA LEU A 64 -16.93 -0.14 -16.27
C LEU A 64 -15.43 -0.10 -16.59
N VAL A 65 -14.95 1.09 -16.93
CA VAL A 65 -13.51 1.38 -17.06
C VAL A 65 -13.11 2.29 -15.89
N SER A 66 -12.28 1.77 -14.99
CA SER A 66 -11.86 2.45 -13.77
C SER A 66 -10.39 2.19 -13.46
N THR A 67 -9.79 3.06 -12.64
CA THR A 67 -8.46 2.83 -12.04
C THR A 67 -8.49 1.78 -10.93
N TYR A 68 -9.69 1.43 -10.47
CA TYR A 68 -9.96 0.37 -9.51
C TYR A 68 -10.53 -0.86 -10.21
N GLY A 69 -10.30 -2.03 -9.61
CA GLY A 69 -10.87 -3.29 -10.08
C GLY A 69 -12.13 -3.69 -9.31
N PRO A 70 -12.63 -4.91 -9.52
CA PRO A 70 -13.88 -5.39 -8.91
C PRO A 70 -13.86 -5.43 -7.39
N LEU A 71 -12.69 -5.55 -6.75
CA LEU A 71 -12.56 -5.46 -5.29
C LEU A 71 -12.21 -4.04 -4.81
N GLY A 72 -12.23 -3.05 -5.69
CA GLY A 72 -11.84 -1.66 -5.37
C GLY A 72 -12.71 -1.01 -4.30
N PHE A 73 -14.01 -1.34 -4.28
CA PHE A 73 -14.93 -0.87 -3.23
C PHE A 73 -14.52 -1.35 -1.82
N LEU A 74 -13.76 -2.44 -1.72
CA LEU A 74 -13.25 -2.97 -0.45
C LEU A 74 -11.97 -2.29 0.05
N ILE A 75 -11.34 -1.42 -0.73
CA ILE A 75 -10.18 -0.63 -0.27
C ILE A 75 -10.45 0.88 -0.22
N PHE A 76 -11.50 1.37 -0.88
CA PHE A 76 -11.86 2.79 -0.91
C PHE A 76 -12.32 3.34 0.46
N PRO A 77 -11.82 4.47 0.96
CA PRO A 77 -11.96 4.97 2.34
C PRO A 77 -13.38 5.35 2.84
N HIS A 78 -14.46 5.05 2.12
CA HIS A 78 -15.78 5.62 2.39
C HIS A 78 -16.82 4.55 2.71
N TYR A 79 -17.76 4.93 3.58
CA TYR A 79 -18.78 4.02 4.09
C TYR A 79 -19.81 3.69 3.02
N SER A 80 -20.19 2.41 2.94
CA SER A 80 -21.34 1.92 2.20
C SER A 80 -22.09 0.88 3.04
N ALA A 81 -23.42 0.98 3.06
CA ALA A 81 -24.26 0.10 3.85
C ALA A 81 -24.26 -1.34 3.33
N HIS A 82 -24.31 -1.52 2.00
CA HIS A 82 -24.41 -2.84 1.37
C HIS A 82 -23.20 -3.74 1.68
N ALA A 83 -21.99 -3.17 1.70
CA ALA A 83 -20.74 -3.91 1.82
C ALA A 83 -20.06 -3.84 3.19
N LEU A 84 -20.73 -3.28 4.21
CA LEU A 84 -20.07 -2.90 5.47
C LEU A 84 -19.31 -4.06 6.14
N GLY A 85 -19.99 -5.20 6.32
CA GLY A 85 -19.39 -6.36 6.99
C GLY A 85 -18.18 -6.91 6.23
N LEU A 86 -18.34 -7.11 4.93
CA LEU A 86 -17.26 -7.57 4.05
C LEU A 86 -16.08 -6.60 4.09
N ARG A 87 -16.36 -5.30 4.00
CA ARG A 87 -15.34 -4.25 4.07
C ARG A 87 -14.55 -4.29 5.37
N MET A 88 -15.22 -4.36 6.53
CA MET A 88 -14.55 -4.41 7.83
C MET A 88 -13.65 -5.65 7.96
N VAL A 89 -14.11 -6.81 7.50
CA VAL A 89 -13.32 -8.05 7.49
C VAL A 89 -12.10 -7.89 6.58
N THR A 90 -12.29 -7.34 5.37
CA THR A 90 -11.18 -7.08 4.45
C THR A 90 -10.15 -6.13 5.05
N ASP A 91 -10.56 -5.00 5.65
CA ASP A 91 -9.62 -4.07 6.28
C ASP A 91 -8.82 -4.74 7.39
N VAL A 92 -9.45 -5.55 8.25
CA VAL A 92 -8.75 -6.29 9.32
C VAL A 92 -7.73 -7.27 8.73
N LEU A 93 -8.12 -8.09 7.75
CA LEU A 93 -7.24 -9.08 7.14
C LEU A 93 -6.06 -8.43 6.40
N VAL A 94 -6.33 -7.39 5.61
CA VAL A 94 -5.32 -6.63 4.86
C VAL A 94 -4.36 -5.92 5.81
N CYS A 95 -4.89 -5.20 6.81
CA CYS A 95 -4.06 -4.49 7.77
C CYS A 95 -3.24 -5.47 8.62
N PHE A 96 -3.79 -6.63 9.00
CA PHE A 96 -3.02 -7.67 9.67
C PHE A 96 -1.89 -8.19 8.79
N ALA A 97 -2.16 -8.49 7.51
CA ALA A 97 -1.15 -8.97 6.57
C ALA A 97 -0.01 -7.96 6.41
N VAL A 98 -0.33 -6.66 6.30
CA VAL A 98 0.67 -5.59 6.20
C VAL A 98 1.46 -5.48 7.51
N ALA A 99 0.78 -5.44 8.66
CA ALA A 99 1.43 -5.33 9.97
C ALA A 99 2.34 -6.53 10.25
N ALA A 100 1.94 -7.73 9.84
CA ALA A 100 2.75 -8.95 9.97
C ALA A 100 4.02 -8.86 9.12
N GLY A 101 3.91 -8.46 7.85
CA GLY A 101 5.08 -8.24 6.99
C GLY A 101 6.03 -7.19 7.58
N LEU A 102 5.49 -6.04 8.02
CA LEU A 102 6.25 -4.96 8.64
C LEU A 102 6.96 -5.42 9.92
N CYS A 103 6.25 -6.07 10.85
CA CYS A 103 6.81 -6.52 12.12
C CYS A 103 7.85 -7.62 11.91
N LEU A 104 7.65 -8.52 10.94
CA LEU A 104 8.66 -9.50 10.58
C LEU A 104 9.93 -8.80 10.09
N VAL A 105 9.84 -7.83 9.17
CA VAL A 105 11.02 -7.03 8.77
C VAL A 105 11.65 -6.33 9.98
N ALA A 106 10.85 -5.68 10.83
CA ALA A 106 11.31 -4.95 12.00
C ALA A 106 12.00 -5.84 13.05
N TRP A 107 11.62 -7.12 13.17
CA TRP A 107 12.25 -8.06 14.10
C TRP A 107 13.65 -8.53 13.66
N ARG A 108 14.02 -8.31 12.40
CA ARG A 108 15.39 -8.49 11.88
C ARG A 108 16.29 -7.31 12.20
N LEU A 109 15.70 -6.20 12.62
CA LEU A 109 16.41 -4.98 12.97
C LEU A 109 16.80 -4.99 14.45
N ARG A 110 17.87 -4.23 14.76
CA ARG A 110 18.19 -3.88 16.15
C ARG A 110 17.06 -3.03 16.72
N TRP A 111 16.92 -3.06 18.05
CA TRP A 111 15.84 -2.36 18.78
C TRP A 111 15.55 -0.94 18.29
N VAL A 112 16.58 -0.08 18.16
CA VAL A 112 16.40 1.32 17.72
C VAL A 112 15.76 1.40 16.34
N TRP A 113 16.26 0.64 15.36
CA TRP A 113 15.73 0.63 13.99
C TRP A 113 14.35 -0.02 13.89
N ARG A 114 14.08 -1.01 14.74
CA ARG A 114 12.74 -1.59 14.89
C ARG A 114 11.74 -0.55 15.35
N VAL A 115 12.07 0.20 16.40
CA VAL A 115 11.22 1.28 16.93
C VAL A 115 11.05 2.39 15.90
N LEU A 116 12.11 2.77 15.18
CA LEU A 116 12.01 3.78 14.11
C LEU A 116 11.10 3.32 12.97
N LEU A 117 11.26 2.10 12.46
CA LEU A 117 10.43 1.58 11.36
C LEU A 117 8.95 1.52 11.76
N VAL A 118 8.63 0.90 12.90
CA VAL A 118 7.25 0.76 13.36
C VAL A 118 6.68 2.12 13.79
N GLY A 119 7.44 2.92 14.53
CA GLY A 119 7.01 4.23 15.01
C GLY A 119 6.72 5.21 13.88
N VAL A 120 7.61 5.29 12.88
CA VAL A 120 7.40 6.13 11.70
C VAL A 120 6.24 5.62 10.85
N PHE A 121 6.07 4.30 10.71
CA PHE A 121 4.91 3.74 10.02
C PHE A 121 3.60 4.15 10.70
N LEU A 122 3.51 4.00 12.02
CA LEU A 122 2.33 4.38 12.78
C LEU A 122 2.08 5.90 12.72
N TRP A 123 3.12 6.71 12.86
CA TRP A 123 3.00 8.16 12.77
C TRP A 123 2.55 8.63 11.39
N THR A 124 3.15 8.11 10.32
CA THR A 124 2.77 8.48 8.94
C THR A 124 1.38 7.99 8.58
N THR A 125 1.05 6.72 8.84
CA THR A 125 -0.29 6.19 8.53
C THR A 125 -1.38 6.84 9.37
N ALA A 126 -1.07 7.34 10.57
CA ALA A 126 -2.04 8.09 11.36
C ALA A 126 -2.39 9.45 10.74
N ASN A 127 -1.42 10.12 10.12
CA ASN A 127 -1.55 11.51 9.68
C ASN A 127 -1.79 11.67 8.17
N VAL A 128 -1.46 10.67 7.36
CA VAL A 128 -1.71 10.70 5.90
C VAL A 128 -3.18 10.35 5.63
N TRP A 129 -3.93 11.30 5.08
CA TRP A 129 -5.27 11.07 4.54
C TRP A 129 -5.20 10.08 3.37
N LEU A 130 -6.18 9.19 3.23
CA LEU A 130 -6.19 8.11 2.21
C LEU A 130 -5.04 7.08 2.32
N ARG A 131 -4.50 6.84 3.52
CA ARG A 131 -3.38 5.92 3.81
C ARG A 131 -3.39 4.51 3.20
N THR A 132 -4.52 4.01 2.70
CA THR A 132 -4.66 2.65 2.17
C THR A 132 -3.59 2.33 1.12
N ASP A 133 -3.29 3.26 0.22
CA ASP A 133 -2.26 3.04 -0.80
C ASP A 133 -0.85 2.86 -0.20
N LEU A 134 -0.50 3.66 0.80
CA LEU A 134 0.77 3.53 1.53
C LEU A 134 0.86 2.20 2.27
N VAL A 135 -0.23 1.81 2.93
CA VAL A 135 -0.35 0.55 3.68
C VAL A 135 -0.17 -0.66 2.75
N LEU A 136 -0.89 -0.70 1.63
CA LEU A 136 -0.79 -1.79 0.65
C LEU A 136 0.61 -1.86 0.02
N GLN A 137 1.20 -0.73 -0.35
CA GLN A 137 2.57 -0.69 -0.89
C GLN A 137 3.60 -1.16 0.13
N MET A 138 3.47 -0.77 1.40
CA MET A 138 4.36 -1.24 2.45
C MET A 138 4.23 -2.76 2.66
N GLY A 139 3.00 -3.30 2.62
CA GLY A 139 2.78 -4.74 2.70
C GLY A 139 3.45 -5.49 1.56
N LEU A 140 3.22 -5.07 0.33
CA LEU A 140 3.84 -5.65 -0.87
C LEU A 140 5.38 -5.58 -0.76
N PHE A 141 5.91 -4.41 -0.41
CA PHE A 141 7.35 -4.21 -0.24
C PHE A 141 7.94 -5.13 0.84
N CYS A 142 7.35 -5.19 2.03
CA CYS A 142 7.83 -6.02 3.14
C CYS A 142 7.80 -7.52 2.81
N TRP A 143 6.70 -8.04 2.28
CA TRP A 143 6.59 -9.47 1.98
C TRP A 143 7.54 -9.91 0.87
N GLY A 144 7.76 -9.08 -0.15
CA GLY A 144 8.77 -9.38 -1.15
C GLY A 144 10.19 -9.18 -0.65
N LEU A 145 10.48 -8.15 0.16
CA LEU A 145 11.80 -7.96 0.79
C LEU A 145 12.16 -9.17 1.67
N LEU A 146 11.21 -9.66 2.48
CA LEU A 146 11.37 -10.90 3.25
C LEU A 146 11.71 -12.08 2.32
N SER A 147 11.02 -12.20 1.19
CA SER A 147 11.28 -13.28 0.23
C SER A 147 12.65 -13.19 -0.45
N LEU A 148 13.24 -11.99 -0.53
CA LEU A 148 14.59 -11.78 -1.07
C LEU A 148 15.70 -11.98 -0.03
N VAL A 149 15.43 -11.67 1.24
CA VAL A 149 16.42 -11.71 2.32
C VAL A 149 16.43 -13.05 3.07
N GLU A 150 15.28 -13.73 3.13
CA GLU A 150 15.15 -14.95 3.93
C GLU A 150 15.75 -16.21 3.32
N ARG A 151 15.86 -17.23 4.17
CA ARG A 151 16.30 -18.58 3.78
C ARG A 151 15.33 -19.65 4.27
N GLY A 152 15.46 -20.86 3.72
CA GLY A 152 14.61 -22.02 4.10
C GLY A 152 13.10 -21.80 3.88
N ARG A 153 12.29 -22.30 4.83
CA ARG A 153 10.81 -22.27 4.82
C ARG A 153 10.22 -20.86 4.92
N GLN A 154 10.94 -19.90 5.48
CA GLN A 154 10.43 -18.53 5.61
C GLN A 154 10.19 -17.87 4.26
N VAL A 155 11.07 -18.15 3.27
CA VAL A 155 10.90 -17.69 1.88
C VAL A 155 9.63 -18.25 1.24
N GLU A 156 9.30 -19.53 1.52
CA GLU A 156 8.09 -20.15 0.97
C GLU A 156 6.85 -19.42 1.47
N VAL A 157 6.76 -19.21 2.79
CA VAL A 157 5.64 -18.50 3.40
C VAL A 157 5.57 -17.06 2.90
N SER A 158 6.68 -16.32 2.90
CA SER A 158 6.67 -14.92 2.47
C SER A 158 6.32 -14.77 0.99
N ALA A 159 6.79 -15.68 0.13
CA ALA A 159 6.51 -15.63 -1.30
C ALA A 159 5.05 -16.00 -1.61
N LEU A 160 4.47 -16.97 -0.88
CA LEU A 160 3.06 -17.32 -0.96
C LEU A 160 2.16 -16.17 -0.49
N VAL A 161 2.47 -15.56 0.67
CA VAL A 161 1.72 -14.41 1.19
C VAL A 161 1.83 -13.22 0.25
N TYR A 162 3.03 -12.94 -0.30
CA TYR A 162 3.20 -11.90 -1.32
C TYR A 162 2.29 -12.16 -2.54
N SER A 163 2.23 -13.40 -3.03
CA SER A 163 1.44 -13.75 -4.22
C SER A 163 -0.07 -13.57 -3.99
N LEU A 164 -0.58 -14.05 -2.85
CA LEU A 164 -1.98 -13.84 -2.47
C LEU A 164 -2.30 -12.36 -2.28
N PHE A 165 -1.41 -11.62 -1.60
CA PHE A 165 -1.59 -10.20 -1.32
C PHE A 165 -1.52 -9.35 -2.59
N ALA A 166 -0.61 -9.68 -3.53
CA ALA A 166 -0.52 -9.03 -4.83
C ALA A 166 -1.76 -9.30 -5.71
N ALA A 167 -2.31 -10.51 -5.67
CA ALA A 167 -3.55 -10.84 -6.38
C ALA A 167 -4.73 -10.00 -5.86
N PHE A 168 -4.89 -9.94 -4.53
CA PHE A 168 -5.90 -9.06 -3.89
C PHE A 168 -5.69 -7.59 -4.28
N CYS A 169 -4.47 -7.06 -4.14
CA CYS A 169 -4.17 -5.68 -4.48
C CYS A 169 -4.45 -5.39 -5.98
N GLY A 170 -4.16 -6.35 -6.87
CA GLY A 170 -4.43 -6.22 -8.29
C GLY A 170 -5.91 -6.22 -8.66
N LEU A 171 -6.74 -7.00 -7.96
CA LEU A 171 -8.19 -6.95 -8.08
C LEU A 171 -8.79 -5.68 -7.48
N ALA A 172 -8.10 -5.06 -6.53
CA ALA A 172 -8.55 -3.83 -5.89
C ALA A 172 -8.19 -2.60 -6.72
N LYS A 173 -6.96 -2.52 -7.26
CA LYS A 173 -6.47 -1.34 -8.00
C LYS A 173 -5.52 -1.71 -9.13
N VAL A 174 -5.76 -1.13 -10.31
CA VAL A 174 -4.99 -1.41 -11.54
C VAL A 174 -3.50 -1.09 -11.37
N SER A 175 -3.15 0.00 -10.70
CA SER A 175 -1.74 0.35 -10.43
C SER A 175 -1.03 -0.72 -9.59
N PHE A 176 -1.74 -1.36 -8.66
CA PHE A 176 -1.19 -2.47 -7.87
C PHE A 176 -1.17 -3.79 -8.63
N LEU A 177 -2.02 -3.98 -9.64
CA LEU A 177 -1.89 -5.12 -10.54
C LEU A 177 -0.54 -5.08 -11.26
N PHE A 178 -0.19 -3.94 -11.86
CA PHE A 178 1.10 -3.79 -12.56
C PHE A 178 2.29 -3.85 -11.61
N MET A 179 2.21 -3.16 -10.46
CA MET A 179 3.28 -3.18 -9.46
C MET A 179 3.48 -4.58 -8.86
N GLY A 180 2.38 -5.25 -8.48
CA GLY A 180 2.39 -6.59 -7.91
C GLY A 180 2.87 -7.65 -8.91
N ALA A 181 2.44 -7.57 -10.17
CA ALA A 181 2.90 -8.48 -11.23
C ALA A 181 4.39 -8.28 -11.55
N ALA A 182 4.86 -7.03 -11.64
CA ALA A 182 6.28 -6.74 -11.86
C ALA A 182 7.14 -7.22 -10.67
N GLY A 183 6.68 -7.00 -9.43
CA GLY A 183 7.34 -7.54 -8.25
C GLY A 183 7.34 -9.08 -8.24
N LEU A 184 6.22 -9.72 -8.57
CA LEU A 184 6.14 -11.18 -8.69
C LEU A 184 7.14 -11.72 -9.72
N ALA A 185 7.30 -11.04 -10.86
CA ALA A 185 8.28 -11.43 -11.87
C ALA A 185 9.72 -11.38 -11.33
N LEU A 186 10.08 -10.32 -10.60
CA LEU A 186 11.39 -10.20 -9.92
C LEU A 186 11.59 -11.30 -8.87
N LEU A 187 10.55 -11.62 -8.10
CA LEU A 187 10.58 -12.67 -7.10
C LEU A 187 10.75 -14.05 -7.74
N VAL A 188 10.00 -14.35 -8.80
CA VAL A 188 10.10 -15.59 -9.57
C VAL A 188 11.50 -15.75 -10.14
N LEU A 189 12.07 -14.68 -10.73
CA LEU A 189 13.44 -14.68 -11.22
C LEU A 189 14.44 -14.99 -10.09
N SER A 190 14.27 -14.35 -8.92
CA SER A 190 15.07 -14.66 -7.72
C SER A 190 14.98 -16.13 -7.32
N LEU A 191 13.76 -16.69 -7.26
CA LEU A 191 13.54 -18.09 -6.89
C LEU A 191 14.17 -19.06 -7.90
N VAL A 192 14.05 -18.79 -9.20
CA VAL A 192 14.64 -19.62 -10.27
C VAL A 192 16.17 -19.57 -10.22
N LEU A 193 16.76 -18.39 -10.05
CA LEU A 193 18.22 -18.24 -9.92
C LEU A 193 18.78 -18.91 -8.66
N ASN A 194 17.97 -19.01 -7.61
CA ASN A 194 18.30 -19.75 -6.39
C ASN A 194 17.95 -21.25 -6.46
N GLY A 195 17.57 -21.78 -7.63
CA GLY A 195 17.27 -23.20 -7.84
C GLY A 195 15.90 -23.67 -7.35
N ARG A 196 15.05 -22.76 -6.84
CA ARG A 196 13.73 -23.06 -6.28
C ARG A 196 12.61 -23.01 -7.33
N ARG A 197 12.81 -23.67 -8.47
CA ARG A 197 11.87 -23.61 -9.62
C ARG A 197 10.46 -24.08 -9.29
N ARG A 198 10.32 -25.13 -8.45
CA ARG A 198 9.00 -25.62 -8.00
C ARG A 198 8.23 -24.55 -7.24
N LEU A 199 8.89 -23.89 -6.27
CA LEU A 199 8.27 -22.80 -5.53
C LEU A 199 7.89 -21.65 -6.48
N ALA A 200 8.77 -21.29 -7.41
CA ALA A 200 8.50 -20.26 -8.42
C ALA A 200 7.23 -20.55 -9.25
N LEU A 201 7.03 -21.79 -9.68
CA LEU A 201 5.80 -22.20 -10.36
C LEU A 201 4.57 -22.13 -9.43
N VAL A 202 4.72 -22.56 -8.17
CA VAL A 202 3.65 -22.48 -7.18
C VAL A 202 3.22 -21.04 -6.92
N VAL A 203 4.14 -20.09 -6.73
CA VAL A 203 3.75 -18.69 -6.48
C VAL A 203 3.07 -18.03 -7.68
N VAL A 204 3.50 -18.34 -8.91
CA VAL A 204 2.80 -17.89 -10.12
C VAL A 204 1.40 -18.49 -10.20
N GLY A 205 1.28 -19.80 -9.95
CA GLY A 205 0.00 -20.49 -9.93
C GLY A 205 -0.95 -19.94 -8.87
N VAL A 206 -0.45 -19.68 -7.65
CA VAL A 206 -1.22 -19.10 -6.54
C VAL A 206 -1.68 -17.68 -6.86
N PHE A 207 -0.82 -16.84 -7.44
CA PHE A 207 -1.22 -15.49 -7.85
C PHE A 207 -2.38 -15.51 -8.84
N TRP A 208 -2.24 -16.27 -9.94
CA TRP A 208 -3.28 -16.31 -10.98
C TRP A 208 -4.55 -17.01 -10.51
N ALA A 209 -4.42 -18.12 -9.77
CA ALA A 209 -5.58 -18.79 -9.19
C ALA A 209 -6.33 -17.86 -8.23
N ALA A 210 -5.64 -17.16 -7.32
CA ALA A 210 -6.28 -16.21 -6.41
C ALA A 210 -6.90 -15.02 -7.15
N PHE A 211 -6.23 -14.50 -8.19
CA PHE A 211 -6.75 -13.41 -9.02
C PHE A 211 -8.04 -13.83 -9.72
N PHE A 212 -8.05 -14.97 -10.43
CA PHE A 212 -9.25 -15.42 -11.16
C PHE A 212 -10.36 -15.93 -10.23
N CYS A 213 -10.03 -16.60 -9.12
CA CYS A 213 -11.04 -16.95 -8.11
C CYS A 213 -11.68 -15.69 -7.52
N GLY A 214 -10.90 -14.65 -7.21
CA GLY A 214 -11.44 -13.38 -6.72
C GLY A 214 -12.22 -12.61 -7.78
N TRP A 215 -11.80 -12.67 -9.05
CA TRP A 215 -12.52 -12.12 -10.21
C TRP A 215 -13.91 -12.73 -10.34
N ILE A 216 -13.98 -14.06 -10.39
CA ILE A 216 -15.24 -14.82 -10.50
C ILE A 216 -16.10 -14.61 -9.26
N ALA A 217 -15.51 -14.63 -8.06
CA ALA A 217 -16.23 -14.38 -6.81
C ALA A 217 -16.84 -12.97 -6.74
N ALA A 218 -16.29 -12.02 -7.50
CA ALA A 218 -16.85 -10.67 -7.66
C ALA A 218 -17.85 -10.57 -8.83
N GLY A 219 -18.40 -11.69 -9.31
CA GLY A 219 -19.41 -11.73 -10.37
C GLY A 219 -18.89 -11.44 -11.77
N GLN A 220 -17.57 -11.41 -11.96
CA GLN A 220 -16.97 -11.00 -13.23
C GLN A 220 -16.78 -12.18 -14.19
N GLN A 221 -17.16 -11.98 -15.46
CA GLN A 221 -16.92 -12.94 -16.52
C GLN A 221 -15.44 -12.95 -16.93
N ILE A 222 -14.88 -14.13 -17.20
CA ILE A 222 -13.46 -14.29 -17.53
C ILE A 222 -13.09 -13.54 -18.82
N ASP A 223 -14.00 -13.51 -19.79
CA ASP A 223 -13.80 -12.82 -21.08
C ASP A 223 -13.55 -11.31 -20.92
N ASN A 224 -14.01 -10.72 -19.81
CA ASN A 224 -13.80 -9.31 -19.49
C ASN A 224 -12.44 -9.01 -18.84
N ALA A 225 -11.67 -10.03 -18.42
CA ALA A 225 -10.36 -9.82 -17.80
C ALA A 225 -9.34 -9.21 -18.76
N GLY A 226 -9.35 -9.63 -20.03
CA GLY A 226 -8.49 -9.04 -21.08
C GLY A 226 -8.79 -7.56 -21.32
N PRO A 227 -10.05 -7.18 -21.63
CA PRO A 227 -10.49 -5.80 -21.73
C PRO A 227 -10.16 -4.97 -20.48
N PHE A 228 -10.33 -5.53 -19.27
CA PHE A 228 -9.97 -4.85 -18.02
C PHE A 228 -8.49 -4.49 -17.96
N ILE A 229 -7.59 -5.42 -18.28
CA ILE A 229 -6.14 -5.16 -18.29
C ILE A 229 -5.78 -4.14 -19.39
N GLN A 230 -6.32 -4.31 -20.59
CA GLN A 230 -6.02 -3.44 -21.73
C GLN A 230 -6.47 -2.00 -21.46
N ARG A 231 -7.73 -1.80 -21.06
CA ARG A 231 -8.29 -0.48 -20.78
C ARG A 231 -7.68 0.12 -19.52
N GLY A 232 -7.40 -0.69 -18.50
CA GLY A 232 -6.66 -0.27 -17.31
C GLY A 232 -5.26 0.25 -17.64
N LEU A 233 -4.54 -0.41 -18.57
CA LEU A 233 -3.26 0.09 -19.08
C LEU A 233 -3.42 1.41 -19.83
N SER A 234 -4.43 1.54 -20.69
CA SER A 234 -4.73 2.80 -21.38
C SER A 234 -4.98 3.94 -20.39
N VAL A 235 -5.79 3.70 -19.35
CA VAL A 235 -6.02 4.68 -18.27
C VAL A 235 -4.71 5.04 -17.57
N ALA A 236 -3.87 4.05 -17.22
CA ALA A 236 -2.60 4.29 -16.54
C ALA A 236 -1.60 5.09 -17.40
N LEU A 237 -1.57 4.87 -18.71
CA LEU A 237 -0.71 5.61 -19.65
C LEU A 237 -1.20 7.05 -19.86
N SER A 238 -2.52 7.26 -19.96
CA SER A 238 -3.13 8.58 -20.14
C SER A 238 -3.26 9.37 -18.83
N TYR A 239 -3.07 8.73 -17.67
CA TYR A 239 -3.27 9.34 -16.36
C TYR A 239 -2.48 10.64 -16.18
N ASN A 240 -1.20 10.65 -16.57
CA ASN A 240 -0.35 11.83 -16.42
C ASN A 240 -0.85 13.03 -17.22
N ALA A 241 -1.38 12.80 -18.43
CA ALA A 241 -1.91 13.86 -19.28
C ALA A 241 -3.26 14.38 -18.78
N ALA A 242 -4.09 13.50 -18.19
CA ALA A 242 -5.43 13.84 -17.74
C ALA A 242 -5.49 14.43 -16.32
N LEU A 243 -4.62 13.98 -15.43
CA LEU A 243 -4.66 14.28 -13.98
C LEU A 243 -3.33 14.84 -13.46
N GLY A 244 -2.41 15.20 -14.36
CA GLY A 244 -1.18 15.89 -14.01
C GLY A 244 -1.49 17.25 -13.40
N VAL A 245 -1.06 17.48 -12.17
CA VAL A 245 -1.23 18.76 -11.48
C VAL A 245 0.12 19.20 -10.93
N GLU A 246 0.50 20.44 -11.21
CA GLU A 246 1.72 21.02 -10.65
C GLU A 246 1.64 21.04 -9.12
N GLY A 247 2.66 20.50 -8.48
CA GLY A 247 2.67 20.37 -7.03
C GLY A 247 3.03 21.64 -6.27
N LEU A 248 2.80 21.61 -4.97
CA LEU A 248 3.22 22.64 -4.02
C LEU A 248 4.70 23.00 -4.23
N GLN A 249 4.94 24.22 -4.71
CA GLN A 249 6.29 24.71 -5.01
C GLN A 249 7.21 24.66 -3.79
N SER A 250 6.66 24.83 -2.58
CA SER A 250 7.38 24.75 -1.31
C SER A 250 7.92 23.34 -0.99
N VAL A 251 7.21 22.28 -1.38
CA VAL A 251 7.57 20.89 -1.07
C VAL A 251 8.43 20.26 -2.17
N ARG A 252 8.34 20.78 -3.40
CA ARG A 252 9.03 20.24 -4.58
C ARG A 252 10.55 20.07 -4.41
N PRO A 253 11.32 21.03 -3.85
CA PRO A 253 12.76 20.85 -3.65
C PRO A 253 13.09 19.72 -2.68
N ALA A 254 12.40 19.67 -1.54
CA ALA A 254 12.58 18.60 -0.54
C ALA A 254 12.20 17.23 -1.12
N GLY A 255 11.13 17.18 -1.92
CA GLY A 255 10.70 16.02 -2.66
C GLY A 255 11.76 15.49 -3.64
N PHE A 256 12.29 16.36 -4.49
CA PHE A 256 13.32 16.00 -5.47
C PHE A 256 14.62 15.55 -4.77
N ALA A 257 15.07 16.31 -3.77
CA ALA A 257 16.24 15.94 -2.97
C ALA A 257 16.05 14.57 -2.29
N SER A 258 14.87 14.31 -1.72
CA SER A 258 14.53 13.02 -1.12
C SER A 258 14.57 11.88 -2.15
N ALA A 259 14.13 12.11 -3.39
CA ALA A 259 14.18 11.10 -4.45
C ALA A 259 15.62 10.75 -4.86
N VAL A 260 16.47 11.76 -5.07
CA VAL A 260 17.88 11.56 -5.41
C VAL A 260 18.63 10.86 -4.28
N LEU A 261 18.43 11.31 -3.04
CA LEU A 261 19.04 10.69 -1.87
C LEU A 261 18.55 9.25 -1.65
N ALA A 262 17.25 8.99 -1.80
CA ALA A 262 16.68 7.65 -1.68
C ALA A 262 17.27 6.71 -2.73
N LEU A 263 17.41 7.16 -3.99
CA LEU A 263 18.07 6.37 -5.03
C LEU A 263 19.53 6.06 -4.67
N GLY A 264 20.27 7.04 -4.18
CA GLY A 264 21.65 6.85 -3.71
C GLY A 264 21.76 5.81 -2.59
N VAL A 265 20.86 5.86 -1.59
CA VAL A 265 20.82 4.87 -0.50
C VAL A 265 20.43 3.49 -1.03
N VAL A 266 19.44 3.40 -1.93
CA VAL A 266 19.03 2.13 -2.54
C VAL A 266 20.22 1.48 -3.26
N ILE A 267 20.97 2.25 -4.07
CA ILE A 267 22.18 1.76 -4.73
C ILE A 267 23.19 1.28 -3.69
N LEU A 268 23.51 2.13 -2.69
CA LEU A 268 24.51 1.85 -1.66
C LEU A 268 24.19 0.58 -0.87
N ARG A 269 22.92 0.41 -0.45
CA ARG A 269 22.43 -0.74 0.32
C ARG A 269 22.44 -2.00 -0.51
N CYS A 270 21.95 -1.93 -1.74
CA CYS A 270 21.87 -3.10 -2.60
C CYS A 270 23.26 -3.56 -3.04
N TRP A 271 24.19 -2.65 -3.34
CA TRP A 271 25.58 -3.03 -3.67
C TRP A 271 26.37 -3.49 -2.46
N GLY A 272 26.06 -2.96 -1.27
CA GLY A 272 26.61 -3.44 -0.01
C GLY A 272 26.05 -4.79 0.43
N ALA A 273 24.93 -5.24 -0.14
CA ALA A 273 24.29 -6.49 0.25
C ALA A 273 25.19 -7.70 -0.02
N GLY A 274 25.17 -8.69 0.87
CA GLY A 274 25.79 -9.98 0.59
C GLY A 274 26.11 -10.82 1.81
N ASP A 275 26.27 -12.11 1.57
CA ASP A 275 26.77 -13.06 2.55
C ASP A 275 28.20 -13.49 2.20
N PRO A 276 29.15 -13.50 3.17
CA PRO A 276 30.56 -13.81 2.93
C PRO A 276 30.87 -15.16 2.26
N GLY A 277 29.90 -16.08 2.20
CA GLY A 277 30.04 -17.41 1.61
C GLY A 277 29.28 -17.64 0.30
N GLN A 278 28.66 -16.60 -0.29
CA GLN A 278 27.97 -16.75 -1.58
C GLN A 278 28.93 -16.67 -2.77
N GLU A 279 28.66 -17.49 -3.79
CA GLU A 279 29.33 -17.42 -5.09
C GLU A 279 29.15 -16.02 -5.73
N GLN A 280 30.24 -15.42 -6.23
CA GLN A 280 30.26 -14.04 -6.74
C GLN A 280 29.16 -13.75 -7.78
N LYS A 281 28.89 -14.70 -8.68
CA LYS A 281 27.84 -14.55 -9.70
C LYS A 281 26.44 -14.52 -9.09
N ARG A 282 26.16 -15.38 -8.10
CA ARG A 282 24.88 -15.40 -7.38
C ARG A 282 24.69 -14.14 -6.55
N LEU A 283 25.77 -13.67 -5.93
CA LEU A 283 25.80 -12.41 -5.19
C LEU A 283 25.45 -11.23 -6.10
N LEU A 284 26.03 -11.12 -7.30
CA LEU A 284 25.69 -10.06 -8.26
C LEU A 284 24.19 -10.06 -8.60
N TRP A 285 23.62 -11.23 -8.93
CA TRP A 285 22.20 -11.33 -9.25
C TRP A 285 21.31 -10.95 -8.07
N HIS A 286 21.66 -11.37 -6.85
CA HIS A 286 20.94 -10.98 -5.65
C HIS A 286 20.92 -9.45 -5.47
N ARG A 287 22.06 -8.78 -5.67
CA ARG A 287 22.16 -7.31 -5.58
C ARG A 287 21.32 -6.60 -6.64
N LEU A 288 21.37 -7.08 -7.89
CA LEU A 288 20.58 -6.52 -8.99
C LEU A 288 19.08 -6.70 -8.77
N LEU A 289 18.65 -7.86 -8.27
CA LEU A 289 17.24 -8.12 -7.97
C LEU A 289 16.74 -7.28 -6.80
N LEU A 290 17.55 -7.15 -5.74
CA LEU A 290 17.21 -6.30 -4.59
C LEU A 290 17.15 -4.81 -4.98
N PHE A 291 18.06 -4.37 -5.85
CA PHE A 291 18.02 -3.03 -6.43
C PHE A 291 16.76 -2.84 -7.28
N ALA A 292 16.50 -3.73 -8.24
CA ALA A 292 15.32 -3.65 -9.11
C ALA A 292 14.02 -3.65 -8.30
N TRP A 293 13.95 -4.47 -7.25
CA TRP A 293 12.83 -4.51 -6.31
C TRP A 293 12.65 -3.18 -5.60
N SER A 294 13.70 -2.69 -4.92
CA SER A 294 13.62 -1.45 -4.14
C SER A 294 13.35 -0.24 -5.03
N PHE A 295 13.96 -0.21 -6.22
CA PHE A 295 13.75 0.81 -7.23
C PHE A 295 12.33 0.78 -7.78
N LEU A 296 11.76 -0.39 -8.07
CA LEU A 296 10.37 -0.52 -8.52
C LEU A 296 9.42 0.21 -7.57
N PHE A 297 9.48 -0.10 -6.27
CA PHE A 297 8.61 0.52 -5.27
C PHE A 297 8.90 2.01 -5.09
N ALA A 298 10.18 2.40 -4.98
CA ALA A 298 10.58 3.80 -4.86
C ALA A 298 10.10 4.64 -6.06
N PHE A 299 10.26 4.12 -7.27
CA PHE A 299 9.84 4.78 -8.50
C PHE A 299 8.32 4.85 -8.62
N THR A 300 7.59 3.78 -8.30
CA THR A 300 6.13 3.79 -8.38
C THR A 300 5.52 4.75 -7.37
N ILE A 301 6.05 4.81 -6.14
CA ILE A 301 5.54 5.77 -5.15
C ILE A 301 5.92 7.21 -5.53
N TRP A 302 7.11 7.43 -6.09
CA TRP A 302 7.51 8.73 -6.59
C TRP A 302 6.59 9.18 -7.72
N LYS A 303 6.31 8.30 -8.69
CA LYS A 303 5.38 8.57 -9.79
C LYS A 303 3.99 8.88 -9.24
N HIS A 304 3.50 8.07 -8.30
CA HIS A 304 2.20 8.31 -7.66
C HIS A 304 2.15 9.68 -6.96
N GLY A 305 3.22 10.07 -6.26
CA GLY A 305 3.28 11.30 -5.50
C GLY A 305 3.52 12.58 -6.30
N PHE A 306 4.25 12.50 -7.43
CA PHE A 306 4.65 13.69 -8.20
C PHE A 306 3.94 13.86 -9.53
N VAL A 307 3.23 12.85 -10.04
CA VAL A 307 2.36 13.05 -11.21
C VAL A 307 1.21 13.99 -10.86
N ARG A 308 0.61 13.81 -9.69
CA ARG A 308 -0.41 14.71 -9.16
C ARG A 308 0.14 15.35 -7.90
N GLY A 309 0.81 16.50 -8.03
CA GLY A 309 1.61 17.08 -6.94
C GLY A 309 0.82 17.72 -5.78
N ASP A 310 -0.44 17.34 -5.59
CA ASP A 310 -1.21 17.83 -4.44
C ASP A 310 -0.66 17.31 -3.11
N THR A 311 -1.09 17.94 -2.01
CA THR A 311 -0.57 17.65 -0.66
C THR A 311 -0.68 16.18 -0.29
N TRP A 312 -1.76 15.50 -0.71
CA TRP A 312 -2.03 14.12 -0.35
C TRP A 312 -1.06 13.16 -1.04
N HIS A 313 -0.90 13.33 -2.36
CA HIS A 313 -0.05 12.47 -3.17
C HIS A 313 1.43 12.67 -2.83
N VAL A 314 1.90 13.91 -2.69
CA VAL A 314 3.29 14.17 -2.28
C VAL A 314 3.56 13.63 -0.88
N GLY A 315 2.58 13.73 0.02
CA GLY A 315 2.64 13.13 1.35
C GLY A 315 2.90 11.63 1.34
N PHE A 316 2.33 10.88 0.39
CA PHE A 316 2.61 9.44 0.26
C PHE A 316 4.08 9.15 -0.04
N PHE A 317 4.67 9.86 -1.00
CA PHE A 317 6.08 9.68 -1.33
C PHE A 317 6.96 10.02 -0.13
N LEU A 318 6.74 11.17 0.50
CA LEU A 318 7.51 11.59 1.67
C LEU A 318 7.34 10.63 2.85
N ALA A 319 6.17 9.99 3.01
CA ALA A 319 5.96 8.98 4.03
C ALA A 319 6.67 7.65 3.71
N PHE A 320 6.70 7.24 2.44
CA PHE A 320 7.29 5.96 2.04
C PHE A 320 8.81 5.96 2.08
N VAL A 321 9.48 7.06 1.70
CA VAL A 321 10.96 7.16 1.70
C VAL A 321 11.60 6.74 3.03
N PRO A 322 11.25 7.32 4.20
CA PRO A 322 11.85 6.92 5.47
C PRO A 322 11.54 5.46 5.83
N LEU A 323 10.34 4.96 5.50
CA LEU A 323 9.98 3.56 5.70
C LEU A 323 10.86 2.62 4.88
N LEU A 324 11.11 2.97 3.62
CA LEU A 324 12.05 2.26 2.74
C LEU A 324 13.46 2.27 3.33
N MET A 325 13.96 3.42 3.78
CA MET A 325 15.30 3.56 4.36
C MET A 325 15.47 2.64 5.59
N PHE A 326 14.50 2.64 6.50
CA PHE A 326 14.56 1.82 7.71
C PHE A 326 14.33 0.34 7.45
N ALA A 327 13.47 -0.01 6.49
CA ALA A 327 13.27 -1.42 6.12
C ALA A 327 14.51 -2.01 5.45
N LEU A 328 15.23 -1.24 4.62
CA LEU A 328 16.48 -1.68 3.99
C LEU A 328 17.64 -1.91 4.98
N GLU A 329 17.51 -1.49 6.25
CA GLU A 329 18.44 -1.91 7.31
C GLU A 329 18.40 -3.41 7.59
N SER A 330 17.35 -4.12 7.16
CA SER A 330 17.27 -5.57 7.30
C SER A 330 18.17 -6.31 6.30
N VAL A 331 18.71 -5.61 5.31
CA VAL A 331 19.60 -6.17 4.30
C VAL A 331 21.01 -6.33 4.91
N PRO A 332 21.56 -7.55 4.97
CA PRO A 332 22.89 -7.78 5.53
C PRO A 332 23.99 -7.07 4.72
N THR A 333 24.87 -6.34 5.41
CA THR A 333 26.06 -5.69 4.82
C THR A 333 27.33 -6.19 5.53
N PRO A 334 28.17 -7.00 4.87
CA PRO A 334 29.34 -7.60 5.53
C PRO A 334 30.46 -6.57 5.79
N ASN A 335 30.57 -5.53 4.96
CA ASN A 335 31.52 -4.45 5.17
C ASN A 335 31.01 -3.45 6.23
N ARG A 336 31.66 -3.43 7.40
CA ARG A 336 31.26 -2.59 8.55
C ARG A 336 31.32 -1.09 8.26
N LEU A 337 32.35 -0.64 7.54
CA LEU A 337 32.52 0.78 7.21
C LEU A 337 31.43 1.23 6.24
N LEU A 338 31.19 0.44 5.20
CA LEU A 338 30.10 0.67 4.25
C LEU A 338 28.74 0.68 4.95
N GLY A 339 28.49 -0.29 5.85
CA GLY A 339 27.25 -0.36 6.62
C GLY A 339 27.06 0.81 7.59
N PHE A 340 28.14 1.34 8.16
CA PHE A 340 28.09 2.55 8.98
C PHE A 340 27.68 3.78 8.15
N TRP A 341 28.37 4.03 7.02
CA TRP A 341 28.03 5.14 6.14
C TRP A 341 26.64 5.01 5.54
N ALA A 342 26.24 3.80 5.15
CA ALA A 342 24.89 3.55 4.66
C ALA A 342 23.83 3.92 5.70
N ARG A 343 24.05 3.65 6.99
CA ARG A 343 23.15 4.06 8.09
C ARG A 343 23.08 5.56 8.26
N VAL A 344 24.23 6.24 8.26
CA VAL A 344 24.29 7.70 8.37
C VAL A 344 23.52 8.35 7.22
N VAL A 345 23.79 7.93 5.98
CA VAL A 345 23.09 8.45 4.80
C VAL A 345 21.59 8.09 4.84
N SER A 346 21.22 6.89 5.31
CA SER A 346 19.81 6.48 5.47
C SER A 346 19.07 7.37 6.48
N MET A 347 19.68 7.70 7.62
CA MET A 347 19.10 8.61 8.62
C MET A 347 18.91 10.01 8.05
N THR A 348 19.92 10.57 7.38
CA THR A 348 19.81 11.90 6.76
C THR A 348 18.73 11.92 5.67
N THR A 349 18.68 10.87 4.85
CA THR A 349 17.67 10.70 3.79
C THR A 349 16.26 10.53 4.36
N ALA A 350 16.11 9.88 5.51
CA ALA A 350 14.83 9.75 6.20
C ALA A 350 14.40 11.04 6.90
N ALA A 351 15.33 11.80 7.47
CA ALA A 351 15.02 13.02 8.24
C ALA A 351 14.39 14.12 7.38
N LEU A 352 14.91 14.34 6.16
CA LEU A 352 14.41 15.37 5.25
C LEU A 352 12.90 15.24 4.91
N PRO A 353 12.41 14.09 4.42
CA PRO A 353 10.98 13.94 4.13
C PRO A 353 10.11 13.89 5.38
N LEU A 354 10.60 13.38 6.52
CA LEU A 354 9.87 13.44 7.80
C LEU A 354 9.66 14.88 8.27
N LEU A 355 10.70 15.72 8.14
CA LEU A 355 10.59 17.15 8.44
C LEU A 355 9.61 17.83 7.48
N ALA A 356 9.70 17.53 6.17
CA ALA A 356 8.78 18.09 5.18
C ALA A 356 7.31 17.70 5.46
N LEU A 357 7.05 16.44 5.85
CA LEU A 357 5.73 16.00 6.29
C LEU A 357 5.22 16.80 7.48
N GLN A 358 6.04 16.93 8.52
CA GLN A 358 5.65 17.64 9.74
C GLN A 358 5.41 19.14 9.52
N VAL A 359 6.20 19.78 8.65
CA VAL A 359 6.11 21.23 8.41
C VAL A 359 4.98 21.58 7.45
N PHE A 360 4.76 20.78 6.40
CA PHE A 360 3.88 21.19 5.30
C PHE A 360 2.57 20.41 5.21
N ILE A 361 2.47 19.22 5.81
CA ILE A 361 1.34 18.29 5.56
C ILE A 361 0.61 17.91 6.83
N PHE A 362 1.35 17.56 7.89
CA PHE A 362 0.75 17.05 9.12
C PHE A 362 0.27 18.18 10.03
N PRO A 363 -0.66 17.86 10.96
CA PRO A 363 -1.03 18.78 12.02
C PRO A 363 0.19 19.29 12.80
N PRO A 364 0.19 20.56 13.26
CA PRO A 364 1.26 21.09 14.09
C PRO A 364 1.48 20.24 15.35
N LEU A 365 2.71 20.28 15.87
CA LEU A 365 3.04 19.61 17.13
C LEU A 365 2.26 20.24 18.31
N PRO A 366 1.75 19.43 19.25
CA PRO A 366 1.92 17.97 19.39
C PRO A 366 0.87 17.11 18.65
N GLY A 367 -0.04 17.71 17.88
CA GLY A 367 -1.20 17.05 17.27
C GLY A 367 -0.83 15.78 16.48
N SER A 368 0.19 15.85 15.62
CA SER A 368 0.59 14.71 14.80
C SER A 368 1.05 13.48 15.59
N PHE A 369 1.59 13.65 16.79
CA PHE A 369 1.99 12.54 17.67
C PHE A 369 0.84 11.98 18.49
N ILE A 370 -0.25 12.75 18.66
CA ILE A 370 -1.45 12.30 19.37
C ILE A 370 -2.32 11.42 18.46
N GLU A 371 -2.31 11.68 17.14
CA GLU A 371 -3.19 10.99 16.18
C GLU A 371 -3.10 9.46 16.18
N PRO A 372 -1.93 8.81 16.24
CA PRO A 372 -1.87 7.35 16.32
C PRO A 372 -2.66 6.78 17.52
N GLY A 373 -2.59 7.46 18.67
CA GLY A 373 -3.32 7.07 19.87
C GLY A 373 -4.82 7.33 19.76
N ALA A 374 -5.21 8.45 19.14
CA ALA A 374 -6.61 8.78 18.87
C ALA A 374 -7.25 7.77 17.92
N LEU A 375 -6.56 7.40 16.84
CA LEU A 375 -7.00 6.40 15.88
C LEU A 375 -7.11 5.02 16.50
N PHE A 376 -6.11 4.57 17.26
CA PHE A 376 -6.16 3.31 17.97
C PHE A 376 -7.41 3.21 18.86
N ARG A 377 -7.66 4.26 19.65
CA ARG A 377 -8.85 4.33 20.52
C ARG A 377 -10.15 4.31 19.72
N SER A 378 -10.23 5.10 18.66
CA SER A 378 -11.41 5.20 17.79
C SER A 378 -11.73 3.85 17.11
N ASN A 379 -10.71 3.17 16.60
CA ASN A 379 -10.84 1.86 15.98
C ASN A 379 -11.34 0.80 16.96
N LEU A 380 -10.78 0.79 18.17
CA LEU A 380 -11.22 -0.12 19.22
C LEU A 380 -12.68 0.14 19.61
N GLN A 381 -13.08 1.41 19.75
CA GLN A 381 -14.47 1.77 20.05
C GLN A 381 -15.45 1.30 18.96
N ARG A 382 -15.10 1.49 17.68
CA ARG A 382 -15.92 1.05 16.54
C ARG A 382 -16.08 -0.47 16.50
N MET A 383 -15.07 -1.21 16.91
CA MET A 383 -15.12 -2.69 16.99
C MET A 383 -15.90 -3.21 18.19
N VAL A 384 -15.84 -2.51 19.33
CA VAL A 384 -16.64 -2.87 20.51
C VAL A 384 -18.12 -2.55 20.28
N LYS A 385 -18.43 -1.51 19.48
CA LYS A 385 -19.80 -1.06 19.21
C LYS A 385 -20.11 -0.97 17.70
N PRO A 386 -20.03 -2.08 16.94
CA PRO A 386 -20.17 -2.05 15.48
C PRO A 386 -21.58 -1.61 15.05
N GLY A 387 -22.62 -1.98 15.81
CA GLY A 387 -23.99 -1.55 15.53
C GLY A 387 -24.26 -0.07 15.79
N GLU A 388 -23.54 0.56 16.73
CA GLU A 388 -23.63 2.02 16.94
C GLU A 388 -22.93 2.76 15.78
N TYR A 389 -21.72 2.32 15.43
CA TYR A 389 -20.99 2.85 14.28
C TYR A 389 -21.81 2.75 12.98
N ALA A 390 -22.38 1.58 12.68
CA ALA A 390 -23.22 1.37 11.49
C ALA A 390 -24.43 2.30 11.46
N ARG A 391 -25.14 2.46 12.58
CA ARG A 391 -26.31 3.37 12.68
C ARG A 391 -25.92 4.83 12.50
N VAL A 392 -24.79 5.28 13.07
CA VAL A 392 -24.31 6.66 12.88
C VAL A 392 -23.93 6.89 11.42
N ALA A 393 -23.14 6.00 10.84
CA ALA A 393 -22.69 6.13 9.46
C ALA A 393 -23.84 6.08 8.44
N ALA A 394 -24.82 5.19 8.63
CA ALA A 394 -26.02 5.11 7.79
C ALA A 394 -26.86 6.40 7.86
N ARG A 395 -26.99 7.02 9.05
CA ARG A 395 -27.70 8.30 9.19
C ARG A 395 -27.05 9.41 8.37
N PHE A 396 -25.71 9.50 8.39
CA PHE A 396 -24.98 10.47 7.57
C PHE A 396 -25.14 10.18 6.07
N LEU A 397 -25.01 8.91 5.66
CA LEU A 397 -25.20 8.53 4.26
C LEU A 397 -26.61 8.90 3.76
N HIS A 398 -27.66 8.57 4.52
CA HIS A 398 -29.04 8.93 4.17
C HIS A 398 -29.29 10.44 4.22
N ALA A 399 -28.62 11.18 5.11
CA ALA A 399 -28.70 12.63 5.11
C ALA A 399 -28.11 13.23 3.82
N ASN A 400 -26.94 12.74 3.40
CA ASN A 400 -26.32 13.18 2.14
C ASN A 400 -27.17 12.80 0.94
N GLN A 401 -27.65 11.56 0.85
CA GLN A 401 -28.54 11.13 -0.23
C GLN A 401 -29.75 12.05 -0.35
N ARG A 402 -30.37 12.43 0.78
CA ARG A 402 -31.51 13.37 0.82
C ARG A 402 -31.12 14.78 0.40
N ALA A 403 -29.99 15.29 0.89
CA ALA A 403 -29.49 16.62 0.52
C ALA A 403 -29.11 16.72 -0.97
N SER A 404 -28.74 15.60 -1.57
CA SER A 404 -28.31 15.49 -2.96
C SER A 404 -29.43 15.08 -3.91
N GLN A 405 -30.69 15.08 -3.46
CA GLN A 405 -31.83 14.89 -4.35
C GLN A 405 -31.97 16.09 -5.28
N LEU A 406 -32.16 15.81 -6.56
CA LEU A 406 -32.34 16.78 -7.65
C LEU A 406 -33.75 16.60 -8.23
N PRO A 407 -34.81 16.97 -7.48
CA PRO A 407 -36.20 16.68 -7.88
C PRO A 407 -36.57 17.32 -9.22
N ARG A 408 -36.04 18.52 -9.52
CA ARG A 408 -36.26 19.17 -10.81
C ARG A 408 -35.62 18.41 -11.97
N PHE A 409 -34.43 17.82 -11.77
CA PHE A 409 -33.79 16.99 -12.79
C PHE A 409 -34.60 15.72 -13.03
N ARG A 410 -35.08 15.05 -11.96
CA ARG A 410 -35.98 13.90 -12.10
C ARG A 410 -37.27 14.23 -12.86
N GLN A 411 -37.84 15.41 -12.65
CA GLN A 411 -39.02 15.85 -13.41
C GLN A 411 -38.73 16.07 -14.89
N ILE A 412 -37.54 16.56 -15.24
CA ILE A 412 -37.13 16.83 -16.63
C ILE A 412 -36.77 15.52 -17.36
N VAL A 413 -35.98 14.67 -16.70
CA VAL A 413 -35.44 13.44 -17.29
C VAL A 413 -36.44 12.27 -17.22
N GLY A 414 -37.29 12.23 -16.19
CA GLY A 414 -38.15 11.11 -15.91
C GLY A 414 -37.35 9.82 -15.67
N SER A 415 -37.67 8.76 -16.41
CA SER A 415 -36.95 7.48 -16.42
C SER A 415 -35.90 7.39 -17.55
N GLY A 416 -35.55 8.51 -18.19
CA GLY A 416 -34.55 8.55 -19.25
C GLY A 416 -33.12 8.37 -18.73
N ALA A 417 -32.21 7.98 -19.62
CA ALA A 417 -30.78 7.92 -19.31
C ALA A 417 -30.15 9.32 -19.28
N VAL A 418 -29.11 9.49 -18.46
CA VAL A 418 -28.34 10.75 -18.36
C VAL A 418 -26.86 10.47 -18.51
N ASP A 419 -26.20 11.22 -19.38
CA ASP A 419 -24.75 11.23 -19.47
C ASP A 419 -24.16 12.20 -18.43
N VAL A 420 -23.25 11.71 -17.60
CA VAL A 420 -22.57 12.51 -16.58
C VAL A 420 -21.12 12.73 -16.97
N PHE A 421 -20.77 13.98 -17.23
CA PHE A 421 -19.40 14.38 -17.54
C PHE A 421 -18.71 15.00 -16.33
N GLY A 422 -17.44 14.63 -16.12
CA GLY A 422 -16.58 15.26 -15.11
C GLY A 422 -16.62 14.57 -13.74
N GLN A 423 -16.68 15.38 -12.69
CA GLN A 423 -16.70 14.92 -11.29
C GLN A 423 -18.16 14.96 -10.81
N HIS A 424 -18.52 14.22 -9.76
CA HIS A 424 -19.86 14.22 -9.14
C HIS A 424 -20.91 13.21 -9.65
N GLN A 425 -20.46 12.04 -10.13
CA GLN A 425 -21.32 10.90 -10.49
C GLN A 425 -22.29 10.48 -9.38
N ALA A 426 -21.95 10.71 -8.11
CA ALA A 426 -22.83 10.38 -6.98
C ALA A 426 -24.21 11.05 -7.08
N TYR A 427 -24.33 12.26 -7.63
CA TYR A 427 -25.66 12.90 -7.76
C TYR A 427 -26.56 12.13 -8.73
N ALA A 428 -26.02 11.62 -9.84
CA ALA A 428 -26.81 10.81 -10.75
C ALA A 428 -27.16 9.46 -10.13
N LEU A 429 -26.26 8.84 -9.37
CA LEU A 429 -26.54 7.55 -8.71
C LEU A 429 -27.57 7.65 -7.57
N TYR A 430 -27.70 8.82 -6.94
CA TYR A 430 -28.68 9.05 -5.87
C TYR A 430 -30.05 9.53 -6.37
N ASN A 431 -30.16 9.84 -7.67
CA ASN A 431 -31.37 10.38 -8.27
C ASN A 431 -32.00 9.41 -9.25
#